data_AF-A0A0J7KK33-F1
#
_entry.id   AF-A0A0J7KK33-F1
#
_cell.length_a   1.000
_cell.length_b   1.000
_cell.length_c   1.000
_cell.angle_alpha   90.00
_cell.angle_beta   90.00
_cell.angle_gamma   90.00
#
_symmetry.space_group_name_H-M   'P 1'
#
loop_
_entity.id
_entity.type
_entity.pdbx_description
1 polymer ?
#
loop_
_entity_poly.entity_id
_entity_poly.type
_entity_poly.pdbx_seq_one_letter_code
_entity_poly.pdbx_strand_id
1 'polypeptide(L)'
;MLEACDAVTNRIGPKKPRRQAYWWQDSVAILRRKCIHTCRLWQRAKKRRQRIQEEIDNYGTAYRLKRKELRNEIAKLKSFAWQELINSIDDDPWGLPYRLVLKKLKAASPSLAELLDVLSEILDFLFPRYNRQNPMTDWRDFAWSNDWMIGQSEVTKVISQRTASSTKAPGPDGFSLTLWKKAPGKILE
;
A
#
# COMPACT_ATOMS: atom_id res chain seq x y z
N MET A 1 25.72 -13.11 5.96
CA MET A 1 24.66 -12.62 6.88
C MET A 1 24.11 -11.25 6.46
N LEU A 2 24.96 -10.28 6.14
CA LEU A 2 24.54 -8.92 5.73
C LEU A 2 23.64 -8.91 4.48
N GLU A 3 24.00 -9.72 3.48
CA GLU A 3 23.22 -9.90 2.24
C GLU A 3 21.82 -10.51 2.47
N ALA A 4 21.67 -11.37 3.48
CA ALA A 4 20.38 -11.97 3.83
C ALA A 4 19.47 -10.94 4.53
N CYS A 5 20.03 -10.01 5.32
CA CYS A 5 19.27 -8.93 5.93
C CYS A 5 18.85 -7.84 4.93
N ASP A 6 19.71 -7.53 3.96
CA ASP A 6 19.40 -6.58 2.88
C ASP A 6 18.35 -7.11 1.90
N ALA A 7 18.29 -8.43 1.71
CA ALA A 7 17.29 -9.08 0.86
C ALA A 7 15.90 -9.19 1.52
N VAL A 8 15.84 -9.29 2.85
CA VAL A 8 14.58 -9.42 3.61
C VAL A 8 13.96 -8.05 3.94
N THR A 9 14.75 -6.97 3.92
CA THR A 9 14.26 -5.62 4.19
C THR A 9 13.89 -4.90 2.90
N ASN A 10 12.61 -4.50 2.78
CA ASN A 10 12.20 -3.62 1.69
C ASN A 10 12.96 -2.29 1.81
N ARG A 11 13.87 -2.03 0.87
CA ARG A 11 14.48 -0.71 0.71
C ARG A 11 13.35 0.29 0.55
N ILE A 12 13.21 1.20 1.51
CA ILE A 12 12.16 2.21 1.52
C ILE A 12 12.31 3.02 0.23
N GLY A 13 11.41 2.78 -0.73
CA GLY A 13 11.37 3.54 -1.98
C GLY A 13 11.16 5.04 -1.71
N PRO A 14 11.37 5.90 -2.71
CA PRO A 14 11.19 7.33 -2.55
C PRO A 14 9.80 7.62 -1.94
N LYS A 15 9.80 8.31 -0.80
CA LYS A 15 8.55 8.66 -0.12
C LYS A 15 7.70 9.48 -1.08
N LYS A 16 6.48 8.99 -1.37
CA LYS A 16 5.49 9.77 -2.11
C LYS A 16 5.41 11.17 -1.48
N PRO A 17 5.39 12.25 -2.29
CA PRO A 17 5.32 13.60 -1.76
C PRO A 17 4.10 13.69 -0.86
N ARG A 18 4.31 14.18 0.37
CA ARG A 18 3.21 14.38 1.32
C ARG A 18 2.32 15.46 0.74
N ARG A 19 1.08 15.11 0.40
CA ARG A 19 0.07 16.10 0.04
C ARG A 19 -0.05 17.08 1.19
N GLN A 20 0.16 18.36 0.92
CA GLN A 20 -0.14 19.40 1.87
C GLN A 20 -1.64 19.36 2.17
N ALA A 21 -2.00 19.43 3.44
CA ALA A 21 -3.40 19.45 3.81
C ALA A 21 -3.99 20.81 3.39
N TYR A 22 -5.18 20.81 2.80
CA TYR A 22 -5.86 22.02 2.31
C TYR A 22 -6.06 23.11 3.39
N TRP A 23 -6.07 22.72 4.66
CA TRP A 23 -6.23 23.60 5.83
C TRP A 23 -4.90 23.93 6.52
N TRP A 24 -3.76 23.51 5.97
CA TRP A 24 -2.46 23.73 6.59
C TRP A 24 -2.00 25.17 6.46
N GLN A 25 -1.64 25.80 7.58
CA GLN A 25 -1.08 27.14 7.64
C GLN A 25 -0.01 27.23 8.74
N ASP A 26 0.81 28.29 8.70
CA ASP A 26 1.90 28.52 9.65
C ASP A 26 1.40 28.73 11.09
N SER A 27 0.22 29.31 11.26
CA SER A 27 -0.45 29.46 12.56
C SER A 27 -0.61 28.10 13.27
N VAL A 28 -1.12 27.09 12.56
CA VAL A 28 -1.26 25.71 13.06
C VAL A 28 0.09 25.06 13.27
N ALA A 29 1.09 25.32 12.42
CA ALA A 29 2.44 24.78 12.59
C ALA A 29 3.08 25.25 13.91
N ILE A 30 2.89 26.53 14.29
CA ILE A 30 3.35 27.09 15.57
C ILE A 30 2.63 26.42 16.74
N LEU A 31 1.29 26.34 16.70
CA LEU A 31 0.50 25.71 17.77
C LEU A 31 0.84 24.21 17.92
N ARG A 32 1.06 23.51 16.80
CA ARG A 32 1.45 22.11 16.80
C ARG A 32 2.80 21.90 17.46
N ARG A 33 3.79 22.77 17.18
CA ARG A 33 5.10 22.74 17.87
C ARG A 33 4.95 22.94 19.38
N LYS A 34 4.18 23.95 19.80
CA LYS A 34 3.89 24.22 21.23
C LYS A 34 3.20 23.03 21.91
N CYS A 35 2.17 22.46 21.27
CA CYS A 35 1.45 21.30 21.79
C CYS A 35 2.38 20.08 21.94
N ILE A 36 3.20 19.77 20.93
CA ILE A 36 4.16 18.66 20.99
C ILE A 36 5.17 18.89 22.11
N HIS A 37 5.67 20.11 22.25
CA HIS A 37 6.60 20.48 23.33
C HIS A 37 5.98 20.20 24.71
N THR A 38 4.77 20.70 24.98
CA THR A 38 4.08 20.46 26.26
C THR A 38 3.77 18.97 26.50
N CYS A 39 3.42 18.22 25.45
CA CYS A 39 3.20 16.77 25.55
C CYS A 39 4.48 16.04 25.96
N ARG A 40 5.62 16.41 25.37
CA ARG A 40 6.94 15.84 25.72
C ARG A 40 7.33 16.18 27.15
N LEU A 41 7.10 17.41 27.62
CA LEU A 41 7.37 17.80 29.01
C LEU A 41 6.55 16.95 29.98
N TRP A 42 5.24 16.84 29.74
CA TRP A 42 4.34 16.03 30.57
C TRP A 42 4.74 14.55 30.59
N GLN A 43 5.07 13.97 29.43
CA GLN A 43 5.53 12.58 29.34
C GLN A 43 6.87 12.36 30.04
N ARG A 44 7.81 13.31 29.94
CA ARG A 44 9.09 13.25 30.64
C ARG A 44 8.92 13.33 32.15
N ALA A 45 8.08 14.25 32.64
CA ALA A 45 7.80 14.40 34.07
C ALA A 45 7.26 13.10 34.68
N LYS A 46 6.34 12.41 33.98
CA LYS A 46 5.84 11.09 34.40
C LYS A 46 6.89 9.98 34.48
N LYS A 47 7.94 10.07 33.65
CA LYS A 47 9.02 9.07 33.56
C LYS A 47 10.21 9.38 34.49
N ARG A 48 10.21 10.50 35.22
CA ARG A 48 11.29 10.82 36.17
C ARG A 48 11.30 9.82 37.35
N ARG A 49 12.50 9.56 37.89
CA ARG A 49 12.70 8.70 39.08
C ARG A 49 12.10 9.33 40.34
N GLN A 50 12.32 10.63 40.54
CA GLN A 50 11.62 11.42 41.55
C GLN A 50 10.42 12.12 40.90
N ARG A 51 9.22 11.72 41.29
CA ARG A 51 7.97 12.27 40.75
C ARG A 51 7.45 13.35 41.70
N ILE A 52 7.30 14.56 41.17
CA ILE A 52 6.62 15.66 41.84
C ILE A 52 5.23 15.75 41.21
N GLN A 53 4.20 15.39 41.98
CA GLN A 53 2.83 15.26 41.46
C GLN A 53 2.29 16.60 40.94
N GLU A 54 2.52 17.69 41.68
CA GLU A 54 2.12 19.05 41.28
C GLU A 54 2.72 19.47 39.93
N GLU A 55 4.00 19.14 39.68
CA GLU A 55 4.67 19.46 38.42
C GLU A 55 4.06 18.68 37.24
N ILE A 56 3.73 17.40 37.47
CA ILE A 56 3.05 16.55 36.47
C ILE A 56 1.67 17.10 36.13
N ASP A 57 0.92 17.55 37.14
CA ASP A 57 -0.42 18.11 36.95
C ASP A 57 -0.36 19.46 36.23
N ASN A 58 0.60 20.32 36.58
CA ASN A 58 0.85 21.60 35.88
C ASN A 58 1.23 21.40 34.40
N TYR A 59 2.12 20.45 34.08
CA TYR A 59 2.39 20.13 32.67
C TYR A 59 1.17 19.50 31.98
N GLY A 60 0.36 18.74 32.73
CA GLY A 60 -0.88 18.14 32.24
C GLY A 60 -1.92 19.17 31.84
N THR A 61 -2.15 20.19 32.68
CA THR A 61 -3.07 21.30 32.40
C THR A 61 -2.56 22.13 31.21
N ALA A 62 -1.27 22.46 31.18
CA ALA A 62 -0.65 23.17 30.05
C ALA A 62 -0.81 22.42 28.73
N TYR A 63 -0.59 21.09 28.72
CA TYR A 63 -0.79 20.26 27.53
C TYR A 63 -2.26 20.25 27.09
N ARG A 64 -3.21 20.07 28.02
CA ARG A 64 -4.66 20.09 27.71
C ARG A 64 -5.06 21.41 27.05
N LEU A 65 -4.56 22.53 27.57
CA LEU A 65 -4.82 23.86 27.04
C LEU A 65 -4.24 24.02 25.62
N LYS A 66 -2.96 23.69 25.41
CA LYS A 66 -2.33 23.77 24.07
C LYS A 66 -2.95 22.82 23.05
N ARG A 67 -3.43 21.66 23.50
CA ARG A 67 -4.18 20.73 22.66
C ARG A 67 -5.55 21.31 22.25
N LYS A 68 -6.24 22.01 23.15
CA LYS A 68 -7.51 22.69 22.86
C LYS A 68 -7.30 23.82 21.85
N GLU A 69 -6.31 24.69 22.08
CA GLU A 69 -5.92 25.75 21.14
C GLU A 69 -5.66 25.19 19.73
N LEU A 70 -4.84 24.12 19.63
CA LEU A 70 -4.54 23.49 18.35
C LEU A 70 -5.79 22.94 17.65
N ARG A 71 -6.71 22.29 18.38
CA ARG A 71 -7.95 21.76 17.79
C ARG A 71 -8.86 22.88 17.30
N ASN A 72 -8.99 23.95 18.07
CA ASN A 72 -9.82 25.09 17.71
C ASN A 72 -9.30 25.77 16.45
N GLU A 73 -7.98 25.95 16.34
CA GLU A 73 -7.37 26.55 15.15
C GLU A 73 -7.56 25.66 13.91
N ILE A 74 -7.37 24.34 14.06
CA ILE A 74 -7.64 23.40 12.96
C ILE A 74 -9.11 23.44 12.54
N ALA A 75 -10.04 23.50 13.49
CA ALA A 75 -11.47 23.59 13.20
C ALA A 75 -11.79 24.89 12.44
N LYS A 76 -11.24 26.02 12.89
CA LYS A 76 -11.38 27.33 12.24
C LYS A 76 -10.83 27.34 10.82
N LEU A 77 -9.65 26.76 10.59
CA LEU A 77 -9.07 26.72 9.23
C LEU A 77 -9.82 25.77 8.30
N LYS A 78 -10.35 24.66 8.83
CA LYS A 78 -11.23 23.79 8.05
C LYS A 78 -12.53 24.48 7.69
N SER A 79 -13.15 25.21 8.61
CA SER A 79 -14.38 25.95 8.30
C SER A 79 -14.10 27.07 7.30
N PHE A 80 -12.97 27.76 7.41
CA PHE A 80 -12.56 28.79 6.45
C PHE A 80 -12.35 28.20 5.05
N ALA A 81 -11.57 27.12 4.92
CA ALA A 81 -11.34 26.46 3.64
C ALA A 81 -12.63 25.88 3.04
N TRP A 82 -13.58 25.47 3.88
CA TRP A 82 -14.91 25.01 3.43
C TRP A 82 -15.76 26.18 2.91
N GLN A 83 -15.75 27.32 3.60
CA GLN A 83 -16.43 28.53 3.14
C GLN A 83 -15.85 29.06 1.84
N GLU A 84 -14.51 29.07 1.72
CA GLU A 84 -13.81 29.44 0.49
C GLU A 84 -14.23 28.54 -0.69
N LEU A 85 -14.32 27.22 -0.45
CA LEU A 85 -14.83 26.30 -1.46
C LEU A 85 -16.28 26.61 -1.84
N ILE A 86 -17.16 26.91 -0.89
CA ILE A 86 -18.56 27.27 -1.18
C ILE A 86 -18.62 28.54 -2.03
N ASN A 87 -17.89 29.59 -1.64
CA ASN A 87 -17.88 30.86 -2.38
C ASN A 87 -17.38 30.65 -3.82
N SER A 88 -16.42 29.75 -4.04
CA SER A 88 -15.93 29.43 -5.38
C SER A 88 -16.96 28.71 -6.28
N ILE A 89 -18.03 28.14 -5.71
CA ILE A 89 -19.11 27.51 -6.49
C ILE A 89 -19.95 28.58 -7.19
N ASP A 90 -20.17 29.73 -6.57
CA ASP A 90 -21.00 30.79 -7.15
C ASP A 90 -20.34 31.38 -8.42
N ASP A 91 -19.01 31.43 -8.45
CA ASP A 91 -18.22 31.87 -9.60
C ASP A 91 -18.14 30.79 -10.71
N ASP A 92 -18.08 29.51 -10.33
CA ASP A 92 -17.95 28.37 -11.26
C ASP A 92 -18.85 27.18 -10.85
N PRO A 93 -20.16 27.24 -11.18
CA PRO A 93 -21.14 26.27 -10.70
C PRO A 93 -20.91 24.84 -11.21
N TRP A 94 -20.19 24.66 -12.33
CA TRP A 94 -20.01 23.35 -12.98
C TRP A 94 -18.55 22.89 -13.12
N GLY A 95 -17.56 23.71 -12.77
CA GLY A 95 -16.17 23.35 -12.92
C GLY A 95 -15.58 22.64 -11.71
N LEU A 96 -14.53 23.21 -11.12
CA LEU A 96 -13.65 22.44 -10.23
C LEU A 96 -14.33 21.99 -8.92
N PRO A 97 -15.05 22.86 -8.18
CA PRO A 97 -15.69 22.49 -6.91
C PRO A 97 -16.72 21.36 -7.10
N TYR A 98 -17.56 21.47 -8.12
CA TYR A 98 -18.57 20.48 -8.46
C TYR A 98 -17.95 19.11 -8.80
N ARG A 99 -16.90 19.10 -9.64
CA ARG A 99 -16.16 17.87 -9.98
C ARG A 99 -15.47 17.26 -8.77
N LEU A 100 -14.99 18.08 -7.83
CA LEU A 100 -14.34 17.63 -6.59
C LEU A 100 -15.33 16.91 -5.68
N VAL A 101 -16.51 17.49 -5.45
CA VAL A 101 -17.57 16.89 -4.63
C VAL A 101 -18.05 15.56 -5.22
N LEU A 102 -18.22 15.50 -6.54
CA LEU A 102 -18.59 14.26 -7.24
C LEU A 102 -17.44 13.24 -7.38
N LYS A 103 -16.24 13.54 -6.84
CA LYS A 103 -15.03 12.71 -7.00
C LYS A 103 -14.68 12.42 -8.47
N LYS A 104 -15.05 13.34 -9.37
CA LYS A 104 -14.80 13.27 -10.82
C LYS A 104 -13.46 13.91 -11.22
N LEU A 105 -12.70 14.46 -10.27
CA LEU A 105 -11.32 14.86 -10.49
C LEU A 105 -10.44 13.62 -10.67
N LYS A 106 -10.31 13.17 -11.91
CA LYS A 106 -9.28 12.20 -12.29
C LYS A 106 -7.94 12.93 -12.35
N ALA A 107 -6.89 12.31 -11.82
CA ALA A 107 -5.54 12.71 -12.19
C ALA A 107 -5.44 12.68 -13.71
N ALA A 108 -4.74 13.63 -14.32
CA ALA A 108 -4.51 13.63 -15.76
C ALA A 108 -3.82 12.31 -16.14
N SER A 109 -4.63 11.31 -16.49
CA SER A 109 -4.19 10.10 -17.15
C SER A 109 -4.01 10.47 -18.60
N PRO A 110 -2.92 10.00 -19.25
CA PRO A 110 -2.78 10.22 -20.68
C PRO A 110 -4.06 9.80 -21.38
N SER A 111 -4.51 10.62 -22.32
CA SER A 111 -5.76 10.36 -23.02
C SER A 111 -5.66 9.02 -23.76
N LEU A 112 -6.78 8.36 -24.04
CA LEU A 112 -6.78 7.12 -24.83
C LEU A 112 -5.99 7.32 -26.14
N ALA A 113 -6.09 8.51 -26.75
CA ALA A 113 -5.36 8.87 -27.95
C ALA A 113 -3.84 8.87 -27.75
N GLU A 114 -3.34 9.44 -26.65
CA GLU A 114 -1.91 9.42 -26.29
C GLU A 114 -1.40 8.00 -25.99
N LEU A 115 -2.29 7.09 -25.58
CA LEU A 115 -1.95 5.72 -25.26
C LEU A 115 -2.00 4.80 -26.49
N LEU A 116 -2.77 5.15 -27.53
CA LEU A 116 -2.95 4.34 -28.74
C LEU A 116 -1.64 4.19 -29.54
N ASP A 117 -0.83 5.24 -29.63
CA ASP A 117 0.45 5.18 -30.35
C ASP A 117 1.45 4.21 -29.69
N VAL A 118 1.40 4.10 -28.36
CA VAL A 118 2.26 3.19 -27.58
C VAL A 118 1.64 1.79 -27.46
N LEU A 119 0.32 1.68 -27.61
CA LEU A 119 -0.42 0.43 -27.43
C LEU A 119 -0.01 -0.62 -28.47
N SER A 120 0.18 -0.23 -29.73
CA SER A 120 0.59 -1.15 -30.79
C SER A 120 1.94 -1.78 -30.50
N GLU A 121 2.92 -0.96 -30.07
CA GLU A 121 4.26 -1.46 -29.72
C GLU A 121 4.22 -2.39 -28.49
N ILE A 122 3.43 -2.04 -27.47
CA ILE A 122 3.24 -2.88 -26.29
C ILE A 122 2.56 -4.21 -26.67
N LEU A 123 1.55 -4.17 -27.52
CA LEU A 123 0.85 -5.37 -27.96
C LEU A 123 1.75 -6.26 -28.82
N ASP A 124 2.56 -5.68 -29.69
CA ASP A 124 3.55 -6.43 -30.49
C ASP A 124 4.66 -7.03 -29.62
N PHE A 125 5.04 -6.35 -28.54
CA PHE A 125 6.02 -6.87 -27.58
C PHE A 125 5.44 -8.00 -26.71
N LEU A 126 4.23 -7.82 -26.17
CA LEU A 126 3.58 -8.79 -25.29
C LEU A 126 3.04 -10.00 -26.05
N PHE A 127 2.57 -9.80 -27.28
CA PHE A 127 1.97 -10.81 -28.14
C PHE A 127 2.60 -10.79 -29.53
N PRO A 128 3.86 -11.22 -29.68
CA PRO A 128 4.52 -11.09 -30.96
C PRO A 128 3.86 -12.03 -31.99
N ARG A 129 3.59 -11.48 -33.18
CA ARG A 129 2.87 -12.13 -34.28
C ARG A 129 3.76 -13.07 -35.08
N TYR A 130 4.71 -13.77 -34.44
CA TYR A 130 5.38 -14.86 -35.14
C TYR A 130 4.34 -15.90 -35.51
N ASN A 131 4.49 -16.42 -36.73
CA ASN A 131 3.72 -17.49 -37.36
C ASN A 131 3.65 -18.73 -36.44
N ARG A 132 2.81 -18.68 -35.40
CA ARG A 132 2.55 -19.83 -34.55
C ARG A 132 1.77 -20.80 -35.42
N GLN A 133 2.31 -21.99 -35.62
CA GLN A 133 1.52 -23.09 -36.15
C GLN A 133 0.24 -23.15 -35.32
N ASN A 134 -0.89 -23.30 -36.03
CA ASN A 134 -2.19 -23.29 -35.40
C ASN A 134 -2.20 -24.40 -34.32
N PRO A 135 -2.46 -24.10 -33.04
CA PRO A 135 -2.39 -25.11 -31.97
C PRO A 135 -3.37 -26.26 -32.21
N MET A 136 -4.42 -26.06 -33.01
CA MET A 136 -5.30 -27.16 -33.42
C MET A 136 -4.67 -28.14 -34.43
N THR A 137 -3.61 -27.74 -35.14
CA THR A 137 -2.91 -28.56 -36.14
C THR A 137 -1.77 -29.35 -35.50
N ASP A 138 -1.01 -28.75 -34.57
CA ASP A 138 0.15 -29.40 -33.92
C ASP A 138 -0.22 -30.56 -32.99
N TRP A 139 -1.45 -30.60 -32.48
CA TRP A 139 -1.90 -31.63 -31.54
C TRP A 139 -2.63 -32.79 -32.23
N ARG A 140 -2.73 -32.80 -33.56
CA ARG A 140 -3.45 -33.85 -34.32
C ARG A 140 -2.81 -35.23 -34.16
N ASP A 141 -1.49 -35.27 -34.11
CA ASP A 141 -0.71 -36.52 -33.97
C ASP A 141 -0.23 -36.74 -32.53
N PHE A 142 -0.81 -36.01 -31.56
CA PHE A 142 -0.45 -36.18 -30.16
C PHE A 142 -0.92 -37.54 -29.65
N ALA A 143 0.03 -38.46 -29.49
CA ALA A 143 -0.17 -39.73 -28.82
C ALA A 143 0.50 -39.67 -27.44
N TRP A 144 -0.26 -40.03 -26.40
CA TRP A 144 0.26 -40.13 -25.05
C TRP A 144 1.29 -41.26 -24.96
N SER A 145 2.52 -40.95 -24.52
CA SER A 145 3.49 -41.97 -24.12
C SER A 145 3.42 -42.24 -22.62
N ASN A 146 3.49 -43.52 -22.24
CA ASN A 146 3.61 -43.93 -20.84
C ASN A 146 4.93 -43.47 -20.20
N ASP A 147 5.92 -43.09 -21.01
CA ASP A 147 7.16 -42.50 -20.51
C ASP A 147 6.95 -41.12 -19.87
N TRP A 148 5.84 -40.45 -20.17
CA TRP A 148 5.44 -39.18 -19.54
C TRP A 148 4.60 -39.38 -18.28
N MET A 149 4.31 -40.63 -17.92
CA MET A 149 3.60 -40.95 -16.70
C MET A 149 4.50 -40.61 -15.50
N ILE A 150 4.05 -39.63 -14.72
CA ILE A 150 4.80 -39.15 -13.56
C ILE A 150 4.72 -40.23 -12.48
N GLY A 151 5.89 -40.76 -12.10
CA GLY A 151 6.01 -41.75 -11.03
C GLY A 151 5.92 -41.12 -9.65
N GLN A 152 5.46 -41.89 -8.65
CA GLN A 152 5.36 -41.42 -7.26
C GLN A 152 6.71 -40.97 -6.68
N SER A 153 7.80 -41.64 -7.07
CA SER A 153 9.18 -41.27 -6.70
C SER A 153 9.60 -39.90 -7.25
N GLU A 154 9.08 -39.51 -8.41
CA GLU A 154 9.33 -38.20 -9.01
C GLU A 154 8.57 -37.09 -8.26
N VAL A 155 7.29 -37.34 -7.94
CA VAL A 155 6.46 -36.42 -7.16
C VAL A 155 7.07 -36.14 -5.79
N THR A 156 7.48 -37.19 -5.08
CA THR A 156 8.12 -37.08 -3.74
C THR A 156 9.46 -36.33 -3.81
N LYS A 157 10.26 -36.57 -4.85
CA LYS A 157 11.51 -35.83 -5.10
C LYS A 157 11.26 -34.34 -5.37
N VAL A 158 10.26 -33.99 -6.18
CA VAL A 158 9.92 -32.58 -6.46
C VAL A 158 9.37 -31.88 -5.23
N ILE A 159 8.49 -32.53 -4.46
CA ILE A 159 7.94 -31.95 -3.23
C ILE A 159 9.07 -31.68 -2.23
N SER A 160 10.00 -32.61 -2.04
CA SER A 160 11.12 -32.44 -1.11
C SER A 160 12.10 -31.35 -1.54
N GLN A 161 12.48 -31.31 -2.83
CA GLN A 161 13.47 -30.37 -3.38
C GLN A 161 12.96 -28.94 -3.55
N ARG A 162 11.67 -28.74 -3.87
CA ARG A 162 11.14 -27.38 -4.09
C ARG A 162 11.13 -26.58 -2.79
N THR A 163 11.52 -25.32 -2.88
CA THR A 163 11.44 -24.39 -1.75
C THR A 163 9.98 -24.07 -1.45
N ALA A 164 9.55 -24.44 -0.24
CA ALA A 164 8.20 -24.15 0.22
C ALA A 164 8.15 -22.73 0.79
N SER A 165 7.30 -21.89 0.22
CA SER A 165 7.04 -20.54 0.70
C SER A 165 5.59 -20.43 1.12
N SER A 166 5.34 -19.89 2.31
CA SER A 166 4.00 -19.59 2.83
C SER A 166 3.32 -18.45 2.08
N THR A 167 4.05 -17.72 1.24
CA THR A 167 3.54 -16.57 0.47
C THR A 167 3.05 -16.99 -0.91
N LYS A 168 3.37 -18.20 -1.38
CA LYS A 168 2.81 -18.73 -2.62
C LYS A 168 1.36 -19.11 -2.38
N ALA A 169 0.48 -18.61 -3.24
CA ALA A 169 -0.93 -18.92 -3.19
C ALA A 169 -1.14 -20.44 -3.30
N PRO A 170 -2.06 -21.01 -2.51
CA PRO A 170 -2.41 -22.42 -2.63
C PRO A 170 -3.06 -22.71 -3.98
N GLY A 171 -3.01 -23.97 -4.40
CA GLY A 171 -3.74 -24.43 -5.57
C GLY A 171 -5.26 -24.39 -5.36
N PRO A 172 -6.05 -24.82 -6.36
CA PRO A 172 -7.52 -24.87 -6.27
C PRO A 172 -8.02 -25.73 -5.10
N ASP A 173 -7.26 -26.73 -4.67
CA ASP A 173 -7.57 -27.57 -3.50
C ASP A 173 -7.29 -26.90 -2.15
N GLY A 174 -6.76 -25.66 -2.14
CA GLY A 174 -6.49 -24.90 -0.92
C GLY A 174 -5.26 -25.33 -0.12
N PHE A 175 -4.63 -26.46 -0.46
CA PHE A 175 -3.43 -26.94 0.21
C PHE A 175 -2.15 -26.28 -0.30
N SER A 176 -1.33 -25.79 0.62
CA SER A 176 -0.02 -25.19 0.32
C SER A 176 1.10 -26.24 0.31
N LEU A 177 2.18 -25.96 -0.42
CA LEU A 177 3.34 -26.87 -0.52
C LEU A 177 3.99 -27.15 0.86
N THR A 178 3.83 -26.23 1.82
CA THR A 178 4.27 -26.43 3.21
C THR A 178 3.52 -27.54 3.93
N LEU A 179 2.24 -27.76 3.61
CA LEU A 179 1.44 -28.85 4.16
C LEU A 179 1.83 -30.18 3.52
N TRP A 180 1.99 -30.21 2.20
CA TRP A 180 2.43 -31.41 1.46
C TRP A 180 3.79 -31.95 1.94
N LYS A 181 4.73 -31.07 2.32
CA LYS A 181 6.01 -31.49 2.91
C LYS A 181 5.90 -32.15 4.29
N LYS A 182 4.82 -31.92 5.01
CA LYS A 182 4.57 -32.45 6.36
C LYS A 182 3.62 -33.64 6.35
N ALA A 183 3.05 -33.98 5.20
CA ALA A 183 2.13 -35.10 5.08
C ALA A 183 2.87 -36.43 5.34
N PRO A 184 2.26 -37.39 6.07
CA PRO A 184 2.85 -38.71 6.26
C PRO A 184 2.97 -39.44 4.92
N GLY A 185 4.05 -40.22 4.74
CA GLY A 185 4.35 -40.94 3.49
C GLY A 185 3.25 -41.87 2.97
N LYS A 186 2.33 -42.31 3.85
CA LYS A 186 1.16 -43.14 3.50
C LYS A 186 0.11 -42.46 2.60
N ILE A 187 0.17 -41.14 2.43
CA ILE A 187 -0.72 -40.38 1.53
C ILE A 187 -0.12 -40.28 0.12
N LEU A 188 1.17 -40.62 -0.02
CA LEU A 188 1.95 -40.54 -1.26
C LEU A 188 2.21 -41.92 -1.90
N GLU A 189 1.71 -43.00 -1.28
CA GLU A 189 1.57 -44.37 -1.81
C GLU A 189 0.20 -44.55 -2.49
#